data_AF-A0A8J2PAD9-F1
#
_entry.id   AF-A0A8J2PAD9-F1
#
_cell.length_a   1.000
_cell.length_b   1.000
_cell.length_c   1.000
_cell.angle_alpha   90.00
_cell.angle_beta   90.00
_cell.angle_gamma   90.00
#
_symmetry.space_group_name_H-M   'P 1'
#
loop_
_entity.id
_entity.type
_entity.pdbx_description
1 polymer ?
#
loop_
_entity_poly.entity_id
_entity_poly.type
_entity_poly.pdbx_seq_one_letter_code
_entity_poly.pdbx_strand_id
1 'polypeptide(L)'
;YTQKRVKHFPPGPIGLPLLGHLPLLGSSPHKTLWDWKKTYGPLNGIWFGSYRTVVINDPKLIRESMNTNAFAGRPKLNLFTDRCEDGILRGIVPTEGVQCVEQRRFTLKTFRDFGHGTHVIGTKLQEEIQQLLNSLLGREGESIQVKNLFSVPV
;
A
#
# COMPACT_ATOMS: atom_id res chain seq x y z
N TYR A 1 -17.61 24.55 -15.19
CA TYR A 1 -17.42 23.09 -15.22
C TYR A 1 -16.92 22.60 -13.87
N THR A 2 -17.79 22.55 -12.87
CA THR A 2 -17.52 21.93 -11.56
C THR A 2 -17.94 20.47 -11.64
N GLN A 3 -17.05 19.52 -11.33
CA GLN A 3 -17.40 18.10 -11.18
C GLN A 3 -18.64 17.99 -10.28
N LYS A 4 -19.79 17.58 -10.84
CA LYS A 4 -21.07 17.51 -10.12
C LYS A 4 -20.90 16.49 -8.98
N ARG A 5 -21.00 16.95 -7.74
CA ARG A 5 -20.89 16.07 -6.56
C ARG A 5 -22.00 15.03 -6.62
N VAL A 6 -21.62 13.76 -6.57
CA VAL A 6 -22.57 12.64 -6.51
C VAL A 6 -23.32 12.73 -5.19
N LYS A 7 -24.63 12.44 -5.21
CA LYS A 7 -25.45 12.43 -4.00
C LYS A 7 -24.86 11.45 -2.98
N HIS A 8 -24.70 11.88 -1.73
CA HIS A 8 -24.08 11.13 -0.62
C HIS A 8 -22.57 10.86 -0.74
N PHE A 9 -21.85 11.52 -1.67
CA PHE A 9 -20.39 11.47 -1.66
C PHE A 9 -19.83 12.39 -0.56
N PRO A 10 -18.78 11.98 0.18
CA PRO A 10 -18.22 12.80 1.26
C PRO A 10 -17.75 14.19 0.78
N PRO A 11 -17.75 15.20 1.67
CA PRO A 11 -17.26 16.53 1.34
C PRO A 11 -15.75 16.50 1.06
N GLY A 12 -15.25 17.49 0.32
CA GLY A 12 -13.84 17.61 0.01
C GLY A 12 -13.51 18.93 -0.68
N PRO A 13 -12.24 19.14 -1.05
CA PRO A 13 -11.82 20.30 -1.80
C PRO A 13 -12.50 20.39 -3.16
N ILE A 14 -12.35 21.52 -3.83
CA ILE A 14 -12.77 21.65 -5.23
C ILE A 14 -11.59 21.15 -6.07
N GLY A 15 -11.80 20.03 -6.76
CA GLY A 15 -10.80 19.46 -7.67
C GLY A 15 -10.72 20.24 -8.98
N LEU A 16 -9.54 20.17 -9.61
CA LEU A 16 -9.29 20.73 -10.93
C LEU A 16 -9.87 19.83 -12.04
N PRO A 17 -10.21 20.39 -13.22
CA PRO A 17 -10.57 19.60 -14.38
C PRO A 17 -9.45 18.60 -14.74
N LEU A 18 -9.83 17.37 -15.13
CA LEU A 18 -8.94 16.26 -15.55
C LEU A 18 -8.03 15.69 -14.43
N LEU A 19 -7.28 16.53 -13.73
CA LEU A 19 -6.30 16.12 -12.72
C LEU A 19 -6.94 15.82 -11.34
N GLY A 20 -8.16 16.29 -11.12
CA GLY A 20 -8.83 16.14 -9.84
C GLY A 20 -8.08 16.87 -8.74
N HIS A 21 -7.68 16.14 -7.70
CA HIS A 21 -7.02 16.69 -6.51
C HIS A 21 -5.51 16.44 -6.50
N LEU A 22 -4.95 15.74 -7.49
CA LEU A 22 -3.52 15.39 -7.51
C LEU A 22 -2.60 16.62 -7.33
N PRO A 23 -2.83 17.76 -8.00
CA PRO A 23 -1.96 18.92 -7.83
C PRO A 23 -2.03 19.55 -6.44
N LEU A 24 -3.13 19.31 -5.70
CA LEU A 24 -3.34 19.87 -4.37
C LEU A 24 -2.62 19.07 -3.28
N LEU A 25 -2.16 17.84 -3.57
CA LEU A 25 -1.55 16.95 -2.56
C LEU A 25 -0.13 17.36 -2.16
N GLY A 26 0.59 18.07 -3.04
CA GLY A 26 1.98 18.49 -2.81
C GLY A 26 2.96 17.32 -2.69
N SER A 27 4.15 17.59 -2.13
CA SER A 27 5.22 16.59 -1.98
C SER A 27 4.94 15.55 -0.89
N SER A 28 4.07 15.86 0.06
CA SER A 28 3.71 14.99 1.20
C SER A 28 2.21 14.70 1.20
N PRO A 29 1.71 13.87 0.25
CA PRO A 29 0.28 13.65 0.05
C PRO A 29 -0.43 13.18 1.33
N HIS A 30 0.19 12.28 2.10
CA HIS A 30 -0.37 11.76 3.35
C HIS A 30 -0.61 12.85 4.42
N LYS A 31 0.24 13.89 4.48
CA LYS A 31 0.06 15.02 5.41
C LYS A 31 -1.10 15.90 4.97
N THR A 32 -1.15 16.23 3.69
CA THR A 32 -2.24 17.04 3.11
C THR A 32 -3.60 16.36 3.30
N LEU A 33 -3.69 15.05 3.03
CA LEU A 33 -4.89 14.26 3.24
C LEU A 33 -5.32 14.23 4.71
N TRP A 34 -4.36 14.16 5.63
CA TRP A 34 -4.61 14.22 7.06
C TRP A 34 -5.12 15.60 7.49
N ASP A 35 -4.50 16.69 7.01
CA ASP A 35 -4.89 18.05 7.36
C ASP A 35 -6.30 18.40 6.85
N TRP A 36 -6.70 17.87 5.69
CA TRP A 36 -8.07 17.98 5.18
C TRP A 36 -9.15 17.42 6.11
N LYS A 37 -8.78 16.55 7.06
CA LYS A 37 -9.68 16.13 8.14
C LYS A 37 -10.23 17.31 8.92
N LYS A 38 -9.42 18.35 9.16
CA LYS A 38 -9.81 19.52 9.97
C LYS A 38 -10.94 20.31 9.30
N THR A 39 -10.95 20.37 7.97
CA THR A 39 -11.90 21.18 7.19
C THR A 39 -13.12 20.36 6.73
N TYR A 40 -12.91 19.12 6.30
CA TYR A 40 -13.95 18.30 5.67
C TYR A 40 -14.44 17.16 6.56
N GLY A 41 -13.81 16.96 7.73
CA GLY A 41 -14.19 15.93 8.69
C GLY A 41 -13.46 14.59 8.47
N PRO A 42 -13.84 13.56 9.25
CA PRO A 42 -13.15 12.27 9.30
C PRO A 42 -13.23 11.47 7.99
N LEU A 43 -14.24 11.73 7.16
CA LEU A 43 -14.40 11.17 5.83
C LEU A 43 -14.37 12.30 4.82
N ASN A 44 -13.40 12.30 3.92
CA ASN A 44 -13.37 13.25 2.82
C ASN A 44 -13.30 12.57 1.45
N GLY A 45 -13.93 13.23 0.48
CA GLY A 45 -14.09 12.74 -0.88
C GLY A 45 -13.16 13.49 -1.81
N ILE A 46 -12.31 12.76 -2.52
CA ILE A 46 -11.34 13.32 -3.46
C ILE A 46 -11.41 12.59 -4.80
N TRP A 47 -10.70 13.15 -5.77
CA TRP A 47 -10.44 12.57 -7.07
C TRP A 47 -8.93 12.39 -7.20
N PHE A 48 -8.48 11.14 -7.17
CA PHE A 48 -7.10 10.76 -7.42
C PHE A 48 -6.94 10.51 -8.93
N GLY A 49 -6.68 11.59 -9.68
CA GLY A 49 -6.75 11.56 -11.13
C GLY A 49 -8.18 11.24 -11.60
N SER A 50 -8.33 10.15 -12.35
CA SER A 50 -9.62 9.63 -12.81
C SER A 50 -10.37 8.79 -11.76
N TYR A 51 -9.73 8.44 -10.64
CA TYR A 51 -10.32 7.60 -9.60
C TYR A 51 -11.03 8.45 -8.54
N ARG A 52 -12.31 8.16 -8.29
CA ARG A 52 -13.03 8.71 -7.14
C ARG A 52 -12.61 7.96 -5.89
N THR A 53 -12.20 8.69 -4.85
CA THR A 53 -11.62 8.10 -3.65
C THR A 53 -12.24 8.71 -2.40
N VAL A 54 -12.63 7.85 -1.46
CA VAL A 54 -12.98 8.26 -0.10
C VAL A 54 -11.78 8.03 0.79
N VAL A 55 -11.36 9.06 1.50
CA VAL A 55 -10.24 9.01 2.45
C VAL A 55 -10.82 8.95 3.85
N ILE A 56 -10.38 7.94 4.62
CA ILE A 56 -10.77 7.73 6.01
C ILE A 56 -9.63 8.22 6.90
N ASN A 57 -9.88 9.29 7.65
CA ASN A 57 -8.92 9.93 8.57
C ASN A 57 -9.29 9.72 10.04
N ASP A 58 -10.10 8.72 10.34
CA ASP A 58 -10.48 8.36 11.71
C ASP A 58 -10.08 6.91 12.05
N PRO A 59 -9.27 6.68 13.10
CA PRO A 59 -8.81 5.33 13.44
C PRO A 59 -9.92 4.33 13.75
N LYS A 60 -11.06 4.76 14.30
CA LYS A 60 -12.18 3.86 14.59
C LYS A 60 -12.85 3.43 13.28
N LEU A 61 -13.13 4.39 12.39
CA LEU A 61 -13.68 4.10 11.06
C LEU A 61 -12.73 3.23 10.22
N ILE A 62 -11.41 3.47 10.30
CA ILE A 62 -10.42 2.62 9.63
C ILE A 62 -10.55 1.18 10.13
N ARG A 63 -10.55 0.96 11.45
CA ARG A 63 -10.70 -0.37 12.04
C ARG A 63 -12.00 -1.06 11.61
N GLU A 64 -13.13 -0.35 11.67
CA GLU A 64 -14.43 -0.87 11.26
C GLU A 64 -14.47 -1.23 9.76
N SER A 65 -13.91 -0.37 8.92
CA SER A 65 -13.86 -0.62 7.47
C SER A 65 -12.99 -1.83 7.13
N MET A 66 -11.81 -1.97 7.75
CA MET A 66 -10.91 -3.10 7.51
C MET A 66 -11.46 -4.44 7.98
N ASN A 67 -12.37 -4.44 8.97
CA ASN A 67 -13.03 -5.66 9.46
C ASN A 67 -14.26 -6.07 8.62
N THR A 68 -14.65 -5.26 7.64
CA THR A 68 -15.86 -5.49 6.85
C THR A 68 -15.51 -5.90 5.42
N ASN A 69 -16.04 -7.04 4.96
CA ASN A 69 -15.78 -7.57 3.61
C ASN A 69 -16.16 -6.61 2.47
N ALA A 70 -17.08 -5.66 2.70
CA ALA A 70 -17.43 -4.62 1.73
C ALA A 70 -16.24 -3.75 1.30
N PHE A 71 -15.20 -3.62 2.14
CA PHE A 71 -13.97 -2.88 1.83
C PHE A 71 -12.80 -3.78 1.42
N ALA A 72 -13.04 -5.09 1.23
CA ALA A 72 -12.00 -6.05 0.88
C ALA A 72 -11.59 -6.01 -0.60
N GLY A 73 -12.23 -5.17 -1.42
CA GLY A 73 -11.91 -5.00 -2.84
C GLY A 73 -10.49 -4.46 -3.09
N ARG A 74 -10.04 -4.52 -4.34
CA ARG A 74 -8.74 -3.97 -4.77
C ARG A 74 -8.95 -2.91 -5.85
N PRO A 75 -8.31 -1.73 -5.74
CA PRO A 75 -8.40 -0.73 -6.78
C PRO A 75 -7.70 -1.24 -8.04
N LYS A 76 -8.38 -1.13 -9.18
CA LYS A 76 -7.80 -1.42 -10.51
C LYS A 76 -6.90 -0.27 -10.95
N LEU A 77 -5.72 -0.21 -10.35
CA LEU A 77 -4.70 0.79 -10.66
C LEU A 77 -3.89 0.35 -11.87
N ASN A 78 -3.62 1.29 -12.79
CA ASN A 78 -2.83 1.02 -14.00
C ASN A 78 -1.45 0.44 -13.68
N LEU A 79 -0.85 0.83 -12.54
CA LEU A 79 0.41 0.27 -12.02
C LEU A 79 0.42 -1.27 -11.98
N PHE A 80 -0.73 -1.90 -11.79
CA PHE A 80 -0.82 -3.35 -11.77
C PHE A 80 -1.15 -3.98 -13.12
N THR A 81 -1.94 -3.30 -13.97
CA THR A 81 -2.30 -3.79 -15.31
C THR A 81 -1.16 -3.64 -16.30
N ASP A 82 -0.37 -2.58 -16.20
CA ASP A 82 0.73 -2.27 -17.15
C ASP A 82 1.89 -3.26 -17.02
N ARG A 83 1.89 -4.10 -15.97
CA ARG A 83 2.83 -5.21 -15.79
C ARG A 83 2.41 -6.47 -16.55
N CYS A 84 1.24 -6.47 -17.20
CA CYS A 84 0.68 -7.60 -17.93
C CYS A 84 0.35 -7.16 -19.35
N GLU A 85 0.94 -7.82 -20.36
CA GLU A 85 0.75 -7.45 -21.77
C GLU A 85 -0.72 -7.57 -22.24
N ASP A 86 -1.47 -8.49 -21.64
CA ASP A 86 -2.91 -8.71 -21.89
C ASP A 86 -3.83 -7.77 -21.10
N GLY A 87 -3.27 -6.92 -20.22
CA GLY A 87 -4.02 -6.06 -19.31
C GLY A 87 -4.78 -6.81 -18.21
N ILE A 88 -4.58 -8.13 -18.07
CA ILE A 88 -5.29 -8.95 -17.08
C ILE A 88 -4.52 -8.96 -15.77
N LEU A 89 -5.17 -8.52 -14.69
CA LEU A 89 -4.59 -8.52 -13.35
C LEU A 89 -4.31 -9.94 -12.87
N ARG A 90 -3.07 -10.20 -12.47
CA ARG A 90 -2.60 -11.49 -11.92
C ARG A 90 -1.87 -11.30 -10.60
N GLY A 91 -1.86 -12.37 -9.81
CA GLY A 91 -1.13 -12.45 -8.55
C GLY A 91 -1.93 -12.00 -7.33
N ILE A 92 -1.32 -12.20 -6.15
CA ILE A 92 -2.00 -12.15 -4.85
C ILE A 92 -2.46 -10.74 -4.46
N VAL A 93 -1.72 -9.71 -4.89
CA VAL A 93 -1.91 -8.32 -4.46
C VAL A 93 -3.03 -7.61 -5.22
N PRO A 94 -3.05 -7.60 -6.58
CA PRO A 94 -4.03 -6.81 -7.32
C PRO A 94 -5.33 -7.54 -7.64
N THR A 95 -5.39 -8.87 -7.48
CA THR A 95 -6.59 -9.66 -7.81
C THR A 95 -7.64 -9.61 -6.70
N GLU A 96 -8.88 -9.88 -7.08
CA GLU A 96 -10.05 -9.93 -6.18
C GLU A 96 -10.81 -11.26 -6.35
N GLY A 97 -11.75 -11.53 -5.44
CA GLY A 97 -12.59 -12.73 -5.49
C GLY A 97 -11.83 -14.05 -5.28
N VAL A 98 -12.29 -15.11 -5.96
CA VAL A 98 -11.80 -16.49 -5.79
C VAL A 98 -10.30 -16.60 -6.04
N GLN A 99 -9.80 -15.93 -7.07
CA GLN A 99 -8.37 -15.97 -7.41
C GLN A 99 -7.50 -15.43 -6.26
N CYS A 100 -7.89 -14.32 -5.65
CA CYS A 100 -7.18 -13.74 -4.51
C CYS A 100 -7.19 -14.70 -3.31
N VAL A 101 -8.34 -15.32 -3.01
CA VAL A 101 -8.50 -16.25 -1.88
C VAL A 101 -7.64 -17.50 -2.06
N GLU A 102 -7.70 -18.15 -3.23
CA GLU A 102 -6.95 -19.37 -3.51
C GLU A 102 -5.45 -19.11 -3.54
N GLN A 103 -5.01 -18.02 -4.19
CA GLN A 103 -3.59 -17.66 -4.22
C GLN A 103 -3.06 -17.30 -2.82
N ARG A 104 -3.82 -16.58 -1.99
CA ARG A 104 -3.44 -16.31 -0.60
C ARG A 104 -3.33 -17.59 0.22
N ARG A 105 -4.31 -18.50 0.10
CA ARG A 105 -4.29 -19.79 0.80
C ARG A 105 -3.06 -20.60 0.41
N PHE A 106 -2.81 -20.73 -0.90
CA PHE A 106 -1.65 -21.44 -1.42
C PHE A 106 -0.35 -20.83 -0.88
N THR A 107 -0.16 -19.52 -1.03
CA THR A 107 1.06 -18.84 -0.57
C THR A 107 1.29 -18.94 0.92
N LEU A 108 0.25 -18.76 1.74
CA LEU A 108 0.39 -18.88 3.19
C LEU A 108 0.72 -20.31 3.62
N LYS A 109 0.14 -21.31 2.94
CA LYS A 109 0.51 -22.71 3.15
C LYS A 109 1.99 -22.94 2.79
N THR A 110 2.39 -22.53 1.60
CA THR A 110 3.77 -22.66 1.13
C THR A 110 4.77 -21.94 2.05
N PHE A 111 4.45 -20.74 2.54
CA PHE A 111 5.30 -20.03 3.51
C PHE A 111 5.43 -20.80 4.82
N ARG A 112 4.34 -21.37 5.33
CA ARG A 112 4.38 -22.23 6.52
C ARG A 112 5.22 -23.47 6.28
N ASP A 113 5.10 -24.11 5.11
CA ASP A 113 5.91 -25.28 4.72
C ASP A 113 7.40 -24.92 4.63
N PHE A 114 7.74 -23.70 4.23
CA PHE A 114 9.11 -23.15 4.27
C PHE A 114 9.60 -22.72 5.66
N GLY A 115 8.79 -22.90 6.71
CA GLY A 115 9.17 -22.58 8.09
C GLY A 115 8.79 -21.16 8.53
N HIS A 116 7.89 -20.47 7.85
CA HIS A 116 7.32 -19.21 8.33
C HIS A 116 6.62 -19.38 9.67
N GLY A 117 7.00 -18.55 10.63
CA GLY A 117 6.54 -18.63 12.01
C GLY A 117 7.19 -19.77 12.82
N THR A 118 8.22 -20.43 12.29
CA THR A 118 8.97 -21.47 13.01
C THR A 118 10.40 -21.04 13.30
N HIS A 119 11.10 -21.83 14.13
CA HIS A 119 12.50 -21.62 14.48
C HIS A 119 13.43 -21.63 13.26
N VAL A 120 13.07 -22.31 12.17
CA VAL A 120 13.90 -22.43 10.95
C VAL A 120 14.15 -21.07 10.29
N ILE A 121 13.15 -20.19 10.25
CA ILE A 121 13.36 -18.82 9.76
C ILE A 121 14.10 -17.98 10.80
N GLY A 122 13.86 -18.23 12.09
CA GLY A 122 14.62 -17.60 13.17
C GLY A 122 16.13 -17.82 13.02
N THR A 123 16.58 -19.05 12.77
CA THR A 123 18.01 -19.36 12.61
C THR A 123 18.61 -18.71 11.37
N LYS A 124 17.92 -18.80 10.22
CA LYS A 124 18.37 -18.11 8.99
C LYS A 124 18.49 -16.60 9.19
N LEU A 125 17.53 -16.01 9.89
CA LEU A 125 17.55 -14.57 10.17
C LEU A 125 18.71 -14.19 11.09
N GLN A 126 19.05 -15.03 12.07
CA GLN A 126 20.24 -14.85 12.90
C GLN A 126 21.54 -14.97 12.09
N GLU A 127 21.61 -15.94 11.17
CA GLU A 127 22.75 -16.10 10.26
C GLU A 127 22.96 -14.85 9.38
N GLU A 128 21.89 -14.35 8.75
CA GLU A 128 21.91 -13.13 7.94
C GLU A 128 22.30 -11.89 8.76
N ILE A 129 21.79 -11.76 9.99
CA ILE A 129 22.19 -10.69 10.91
C ILE A 129 23.68 -10.79 11.23
N GLN A 130 24.19 -11.99 11.52
CA GLN A 130 25.61 -12.17 11.83
C GLN A 130 26.49 -11.82 10.63
N GLN A 131 26.09 -12.22 9.42
CA GLN A 131 26.78 -11.83 8.19
C GLN A 131 26.77 -10.32 7.99
N LEU A 132 25.62 -9.69 8.20
CA LEU A 132 25.48 -8.23 8.13
C LEU A 132 26.39 -7.55 9.15
N LEU A 133 26.40 -7.99 10.41
CA LEU A 133 27.26 -7.43 11.46
C LEU A 133 28.75 -7.58 11.13
N ASN A 134 29.16 -8.76 10.66
CA ASN A 134 30.54 -9.00 10.24
C ASN A 134 30.94 -8.05 9.09
N SER A 135 30.04 -7.81 8.13
CA SER A 135 30.29 -6.89 7.01
C SER A 135 30.43 -5.43 7.46
N LEU A 136 29.74 -5.04 8.53
CA LEU A 136 29.79 -3.69 9.10
C LEU A 136 31.05 -3.48 9.95
N LEU A 137 31.37 -4.44 10.81
CA LEU A 137 32.58 -4.39 11.66
C LEU A 137 33.87 -4.43 10.83
N GLY A 138 33.88 -5.16 9.72
CA GLY A 138 35.01 -5.17 8.78
C GLY A 138 35.27 -3.84 8.05
N ARG A 139 34.37 -2.86 8.18
CA ARG A 139 34.46 -1.52 7.58
C ARG A 139 34.48 -0.41 8.65
N GLU A 140 34.91 -0.76 9.86
CA GLU A 140 34.97 0.18 10.97
C GLU A 140 35.87 1.38 10.63
N GLY A 141 35.31 2.59 10.76
CA GLY A 141 35.99 3.85 10.40
C GLY A 141 35.79 4.31 8.94
N GLU A 142 35.16 3.50 8.08
CA GLU A 142 34.84 3.88 6.70
C GLU A 142 33.42 4.43 6.55
N SER A 143 33.21 5.31 5.57
CA SER A 143 31.87 5.78 5.23
C SER A 143 31.10 4.70 4.46
N ILE A 144 30.02 4.18 5.04
CA ILE A 144 29.20 3.11 4.45
C ILE A 144 27.94 3.66 3.78
N GLN A 145 27.72 3.31 2.51
CA GLN A 145 26.45 3.58 1.83
C GLN A 145 25.39 2.53 2.21
N VAL A 146 24.54 2.89 3.17
CA VAL A 146 23.49 2.00 3.73
C VAL A 146 22.46 1.54 2.69
N LYS A 147 22.25 2.31 1.62
CA LYS A 147 21.21 2.04 0.61
C LYS A 147 21.31 0.65 -0.03
N ASN A 148 22.53 0.17 -0.24
CA ASN A 148 22.77 -1.14 -0.88
C ASN A 148 22.98 -2.27 0.14
N LEU A 149 23.05 -1.93 1.43
CA LEU A 149 23.36 -2.88 2.50
C LEU A 149 22.21 -3.86 2.76
N PHE A 150 20.96 -3.40 2.59
CA PHE A 150 19.75 -4.21 2.76
C PHE A 150 19.20 -4.74 1.43
N SER A 151 19.98 -4.59 0.35
CA SER A 151 19.62 -5.06 -0.99
C SER A 151 20.14 -6.48 -1.22
N VAL A 152 19.75 -7.42 -0.37
CA VAL A 152 20.02 -8.84 -0.62
C VAL A 152 18.96 -9.32 -1.63
N PRO A 153 19.34 -9.87 -2.80
CA PRO A 153 18.39 -10.53 -3.67
C PRO A 153 17.90 -11.80 -2.95
N VAL A 154 16.59 -11.89 -2.73
CA VAL A 154 15.90 -13.12 -2.32
C VAL A 154 15.55 -13.93 -3.56
#